data_AF-A0A2U3W4Y6-F1
#
_entry.id   AF-A0A2U3W4Y6-F1
#
_cell.length_a   1.000
_cell.length_b   1.000
_cell.length_c   1.000
_cell.angle_alpha   90.00
_cell.angle_beta   90.00
_cell.angle_gamma   90.00
#
_symmetry.space_group_name_H-M   'P 1'
#
loop_
_entity.id
_entity.type
_entity.pdbx_description
1 polymer ?
#
loop_
_entity_poly.entity_id
_entity_poly.type
_entity_poly.pdbx_seq_one_letter_code
_entity_poly.pdbx_strand_id
1 'polypeptide(L)'
;MGGLLGRAALPGLLSGPRAPSPSLLARPSSGGSSWTRERTLVAVKPDGVQRRLVGDVIQRFERRGFKLVGMKMLQAPERVLAEHYHDLQRKPFYPALISYMTSGPVVAMVWEGPNVVCSSRAMVGHTNSAEAAPGTIRGDFSVHISRNIIHASDSVEGAQREIQLWFQSSELVDWADEGHQRSIYPP
;
A
#
# COMPACT_ATOMS: atom_id res chain seq x y z
N MET A 1 38.54 -71.54 -37.28
CA MET A 1 39.49 -70.52 -37.75
C MET A 1 39.39 -69.31 -36.83
N GLY A 2 40.49 -68.96 -36.14
CA GLY A 2 40.74 -67.69 -35.39
C GLY A 2 39.80 -67.38 -34.22
N GLY A 3 40.22 -66.88 -33.05
CA GLY A 3 41.47 -66.34 -32.57
C GLY A 3 41.27 -65.86 -31.12
N LEU A 4 42.38 -65.75 -30.39
CA LEU A 4 42.54 -65.53 -28.94
C LEU A 4 42.01 -64.19 -28.36
N LEU A 5 42.04 -64.14 -27.01
CA LEU A 5 42.17 -63.02 -26.05
C LEU A 5 40.87 -62.73 -25.27
N GLY A 6 40.77 -62.77 -23.94
CA GLY A 6 41.78 -62.81 -22.88
C GLY A 6 41.68 -61.57 -21.97
N ARG A 7 41.00 -61.73 -20.82
CA ARG A 7 41.11 -61.00 -19.54
C ARG A 7 40.92 -59.46 -19.50
N ALA A 8 40.06 -58.98 -18.60
CA ALA A 8 40.43 -58.19 -17.41
C ALA A 8 39.18 -57.80 -16.60
N ALA A 9 39.24 -57.99 -15.29
CA ALA A 9 38.31 -57.47 -14.30
C ALA A 9 39.01 -56.36 -13.48
N LEU A 10 38.19 -55.58 -12.75
CA LEU A 10 38.46 -54.55 -11.71
C LEU A 10 38.21 -53.09 -12.17
N PRO A 11 37.96 -52.13 -11.26
CA PRO A 11 36.95 -52.11 -10.19
C PRO A 11 36.26 -50.71 -10.04
N GLY A 12 35.18 -50.63 -9.26
CA GLY A 12 35.00 -49.50 -8.34
C GLY A 12 33.83 -48.52 -8.51
N LEU A 13 33.41 -48.04 -7.34
CA LEU A 13 32.66 -46.81 -7.02
C LEU A 13 31.13 -46.86 -6.98
N LEU A 14 30.69 -47.30 -5.80
CA LEU A 14 29.51 -46.86 -5.05
C LEU A 14 29.10 -45.41 -5.40
N SER A 15 27.91 -45.24 -5.96
CA SER A 15 27.24 -43.93 -6.03
C SER A 15 26.15 -43.89 -4.97
N GLY A 16 26.43 -43.21 -3.86
CA GLY A 16 25.44 -42.88 -2.83
C GLY A 16 24.40 -41.85 -3.32
N PRO A 17 23.36 -41.57 -2.51
CA PRO A 17 22.28 -40.68 -2.90
C PRO A 17 22.79 -39.24 -3.11
N ARG A 18 22.41 -38.65 -4.25
CA ARG A 18 22.65 -37.24 -4.59
C ARG A 18 22.09 -36.33 -3.49
N ALA A 19 22.96 -35.49 -2.91
CA ALA A 19 22.54 -34.38 -2.08
C ALA A 19 21.68 -33.39 -2.90
N PRO A 20 20.64 -32.79 -2.33
CA PRO A 20 19.88 -31.75 -3.00
C PRO A 20 20.76 -30.51 -3.19
N SER A 21 20.66 -29.90 -4.36
CA SER A 21 21.30 -28.62 -4.69
C SER A 21 20.91 -27.57 -3.65
N PRO A 22 21.84 -26.69 -3.22
CA PRO A 22 21.50 -25.64 -2.28
C PRO A 22 20.45 -24.73 -2.95
N SER A 23 19.29 -24.64 -2.32
CA SER A 23 18.27 -23.67 -2.63
C SER A 23 18.91 -22.29 -2.67
N LEU A 24 18.52 -21.48 -3.66
CA LEU A 24 18.75 -20.04 -3.67
C LEU A 24 18.08 -19.47 -2.41
N LEU A 25 18.82 -19.45 -1.31
CA LEU A 25 18.45 -18.76 -0.10
C LEU A 25 18.28 -17.29 -0.48
N ALA A 26 17.04 -16.81 -0.38
CA ALA A 26 16.71 -15.41 -0.45
C ALA A 26 17.67 -14.66 0.47
N ARG A 27 18.46 -13.76 -0.11
CA ARG A 27 19.38 -12.92 0.65
C ARG A 27 18.53 -12.10 1.62
N PRO A 28 18.87 -12.04 2.91
CA PRO A 28 18.21 -11.11 3.81
C PRO A 28 18.50 -9.71 3.29
N SER A 29 17.44 -8.96 2.97
CA SER A 29 17.52 -7.56 2.57
C SER A 29 18.23 -6.79 3.69
N SER A 30 19.46 -6.34 3.41
CA SER A 30 20.24 -5.48 4.29
C SER A 30 19.43 -4.23 4.62
N GLY A 31 19.35 -3.90 5.91
CA GLY A 31 18.49 -2.87 6.50
C GLY A 31 18.32 -1.62 5.65
N GLY A 32 17.10 -1.45 5.11
CA GLY A 32 16.65 -0.16 4.60
C GLY A 32 16.61 0.87 5.73
N SER A 33 17.01 2.11 5.43
CA SER A 33 17.00 3.22 6.38
C SER A 33 15.59 3.40 7.00
N SER A 34 15.53 3.69 8.30
CA SER A 34 14.28 3.84 9.06
C SER A 34 13.32 4.89 8.48
N TRP A 35 13.85 5.84 7.71
CA TRP A 35 13.11 6.91 7.03
C TRP A 35 12.20 6.42 5.89
N THR A 36 12.46 5.23 5.33
CA THR A 36 11.64 4.66 4.22
C THR A 36 10.41 3.89 4.69
N ARG A 37 10.21 3.72 6.00
CA ARG A 37 9.12 2.89 6.56
C ARG A 37 7.87 3.64 7.00
N GLU A 38 7.83 4.97 6.86
CA GLU A 38 6.61 5.71 7.19
C GLU A 38 5.48 5.27 6.25
N ARG A 39 4.29 5.03 6.81
CA ARG A 39 3.09 4.61 6.09
C ARG A 39 1.93 5.53 6.41
N THR A 40 1.02 5.69 5.46
CA THR A 40 -0.22 6.45 5.63
C THR A 40 -1.41 5.68 5.08
N LEU A 41 -2.58 5.87 5.70
CA LEU A 41 -3.85 5.41 5.12
C LEU A 41 -4.38 6.50 4.18
N VAL A 42 -4.74 6.08 2.97
CA VAL A 42 -5.47 6.89 1.99
C VAL A 42 -6.72 6.14 1.60
N ALA A 43 -7.87 6.81 1.57
CA ALA A 43 -9.12 6.18 1.16
C ALA A 43 -9.87 7.03 0.16
N VAL A 44 -10.17 6.48 -1.02
CA VAL A 44 -11.09 7.07 -1.98
C VAL A 44 -12.50 6.79 -1.50
N LYS A 45 -13.23 7.87 -1.20
CA LYS A 45 -14.58 7.84 -0.62
C LYS A 45 -15.63 7.43 -1.67
N PRO A 46 -16.89 7.14 -1.27
CA PRO A 46 -17.89 6.63 -2.18
C PRO A 46 -18.15 7.50 -3.41
N ASP A 47 -18.10 8.82 -3.27
CA ASP A 47 -18.22 9.77 -4.38
C ASP A 47 -17.04 9.68 -5.37
N GLY A 48 -15.81 9.54 -4.89
CA GLY A 48 -14.62 9.34 -5.71
C GLY A 48 -14.68 8.04 -6.50
N VAL A 49 -15.17 6.96 -5.87
CA VAL A 49 -15.38 5.67 -6.54
C VAL A 49 -16.47 5.77 -7.60
N GLN A 50 -17.64 6.32 -7.25
CA GLN A 50 -18.76 6.51 -8.20
C GLN A 50 -18.39 7.36 -9.41
N ARG A 51 -17.47 8.31 -9.21
CA ARG A 51 -16.95 9.19 -10.27
C ARG A 51 -15.75 8.62 -11.02
N ARG A 52 -15.37 7.36 -10.75
CA ARG A 52 -14.29 6.62 -11.44
C ARG A 52 -12.90 7.25 -11.26
N LEU A 53 -12.65 7.91 -10.12
CA LEU A 53 -11.40 8.63 -9.83
C LEU A 53 -10.35 7.79 -9.09
N VAL A 54 -10.60 6.49 -8.90
CA VAL A 54 -9.67 5.60 -8.19
C VAL A 54 -8.31 5.55 -8.89
N GLY A 55 -8.30 5.40 -10.21
CA GLY A 55 -7.08 5.38 -11.01
C GLY A 55 -6.31 6.69 -10.96
N ASP A 56 -7.01 7.83 -11.04
CA ASP A 56 -6.39 9.16 -10.95
C ASP A 56 -5.70 9.38 -9.60
N VAL A 57 -6.35 8.96 -8.51
CA VAL A 57 -5.76 9.04 -7.16
C VAL A 57 -4.51 8.16 -7.08
N ILE A 58 -4.62 6.88 -7.44
CA ILE A 58 -3.47 5.94 -7.41
C ILE A 58 -2.31 6.52 -8.22
N GLN A 59 -2.58 6.98 -9.44
CA GLN A 59 -1.57 7.55 -10.33
C GLN A 59 -0.81 8.73 -9.69
N ARG A 60 -1.47 9.59 -8.90
CA ARG A 60 -0.77 10.71 -8.24
C ARG A 60 0.26 10.21 -7.22
N PHE A 61 -0.07 9.17 -6.47
CA PHE A 61 0.80 8.59 -5.46
C PHE A 61 1.94 7.78 -6.08
N GLU A 62 1.65 6.97 -7.10
CA GLU A 62 2.68 6.22 -7.84
C GLU A 62 3.67 7.16 -8.52
N ARG A 63 3.18 8.20 -9.24
CA ARG A 63 4.06 9.17 -9.91
C ARG A 63 4.88 10.02 -8.95
N ARG A 64 4.42 10.16 -7.70
CA ARG A 64 5.21 10.82 -6.65
C ARG A 64 6.38 9.95 -6.18
N GLY A 65 6.32 8.63 -6.42
CA GLY A 65 7.31 7.65 -5.99
C GLY A 65 6.96 6.95 -4.69
N PHE A 66 5.72 7.03 -4.21
CA PHE A 66 5.30 6.27 -3.03
C PHE A 66 5.00 4.82 -3.40
N LYS A 67 5.32 3.91 -2.47
CA LYS A 67 5.14 2.47 -2.65
C LYS A 67 3.77 2.06 -2.14
N LEU A 68 2.95 1.43 -3.00
CA LEU A 68 1.69 0.82 -2.57
C LEU A 68 1.99 -0.50 -1.84
N VAL A 69 1.54 -0.62 -0.59
CA VAL A 69 1.79 -1.81 0.25
C VAL A 69 0.51 -2.51 0.71
N GLY A 70 -0.67 -1.94 0.42
CA GLY A 70 -1.95 -2.57 0.67
C GLY A 70 -3.06 -1.83 -0.06
N MET A 71 -4.04 -2.55 -0.60
CA MET A 71 -5.20 -1.97 -1.26
C MET A 71 -6.38 -2.92 -1.17
N LYS A 72 -7.57 -2.40 -0.86
CA LYS A 72 -8.83 -3.14 -0.99
C LYS A 72 -10.01 -2.23 -1.28
N MET A 73 -10.95 -2.76 -2.04
CA MET A 73 -12.26 -2.16 -2.25
C MET A 73 -13.28 -2.87 -1.38
N LEU A 74 -14.06 -2.13 -0.61
CA LEU A 74 -15.04 -2.70 0.31
C LEU A 74 -16.22 -1.76 0.55
N GLN A 75 -17.37 -2.35 0.89
CA GLN A 75 -18.42 -1.63 1.60
C GLN A 75 -17.98 -1.52 3.06
N ALA A 76 -17.58 -0.33 3.50
CA ALA A 76 -17.01 -0.14 4.83
C ALA A 76 -18.04 -0.49 5.92
N PRO A 77 -17.76 -1.45 6.83
CA PRO A 77 -18.67 -1.75 7.92
C PRO A 77 -18.87 -0.54 8.82
N GLU A 78 -20.10 -0.29 9.26
CA GLU A 78 -20.42 0.87 10.11
C GLU A 78 -19.57 0.92 11.38
N ARG A 79 -19.26 -0.25 11.99
CA ARG A 79 -18.34 -0.34 13.14
C ARG A 79 -16.95 0.25 12.86
N VAL A 80 -16.42 0.05 11.65
CA VAL A 80 -15.09 0.54 11.25
C VAL A 80 -15.16 2.06 11.04
N LEU A 81 -16.24 2.54 10.42
CA LEU A 81 -16.46 3.97 10.22
C LEU A 81 -16.68 4.72 11.53
N ALA A 82 -17.41 4.12 12.48
CA ALA A 82 -17.67 4.72 13.79
C ALA A 82 -16.40 4.89 14.62
N GLU A 83 -15.49 3.90 14.56
CA GLU A 83 -14.17 3.98 15.17
C GLU A 83 -13.25 4.96 14.43
N HIS A 84 -13.25 4.93 13.09
CA HIS A 84 -12.44 5.83 12.28
C HIS A 84 -12.80 7.31 12.50
N TYR A 85 -14.08 7.61 12.71
CA TYR A 85 -14.58 8.96 12.98
C TYR A 85 -14.93 9.21 14.45
N HIS A 86 -14.32 8.48 15.39
CA HIS A 86 -14.72 8.54 16.80
C HIS A 86 -14.64 9.97 17.38
N ASP A 87 -13.61 10.73 17.02
CA ASP A 87 -13.41 12.13 17.43
C ASP A 87 -14.52 13.08 16.96
N LEU A 88 -15.27 12.66 15.92
CA LEU A 88 -16.32 13.46 15.30
C LEU A 88 -17.72 13.08 15.79
N GLN A 89 -17.88 12.04 16.63
CA GLN A 89 -19.20 11.52 17.05
C GLN A 89 -20.12 12.57 17.67
N ARG A 90 -19.56 13.58 18.34
CA ARG A 90 -20.31 14.68 18.98
C ARG A 90 -20.62 15.85 18.04
N LYS A 91 -20.15 15.81 16.79
CA LYS A 91 -20.34 16.89 15.82
C LYS A 91 -21.73 16.75 15.17
N PRO A 92 -22.47 17.86 14.95
CA PRO A 92 -23.81 17.81 14.35
C PRO A 92 -23.88 17.13 12.98
N PHE A 93 -22.78 17.15 12.21
CA PHE A 93 -22.70 16.54 10.88
C PHE A 93 -22.34 15.05 10.89
N TYR A 94 -22.06 14.45 12.04
CA TYR A 94 -21.61 13.05 12.14
C TYR A 94 -22.62 12.04 11.54
N PRO A 95 -23.94 12.13 11.79
CA PRO A 95 -24.90 11.21 11.17
C PRO A 95 -24.86 11.27 9.64
N ALA A 96 -24.73 12.48 9.08
CA ALA A 96 -24.61 12.67 7.63
C ALA A 96 -23.27 12.14 7.08
N LEU A 97 -22.19 12.24 7.86
CA LEU A 97 -20.87 11.68 7.51
C LEU A 97 -20.92 10.14 7.44
N ILE A 98 -21.51 9.49 8.45
CA ILE A 98 -21.65 8.03 8.46
C ILE A 98 -22.54 7.57 7.31
N SER A 99 -23.73 8.18 7.14
CA SER A 99 -24.63 7.88 6.02
C SER A 99 -23.95 8.04 4.65
N TYR A 100 -23.12 9.07 4.50
CA TYR A 100 -22.34 9.29 3.30
C TYR A 100 -21.31 8.17 3.08
N MET A 101 -20.54 7.82 4.09
CA MET A 101 -19.49 6.80 3.98
C MET A 101 -20.03 5.38 3.81
N THR A 102 -21.27 5.12 4.26
CA THR A 102 -21.97 3.85 4.02
C THR A 102 -22.79 3.83 2.73
N SER A 103 -22.86 4.93 1.96
CA SER A 103 -23.67 5.02 0.74
C SER A 103 -23.11 4.23 -0.46
N GLY A 104 -21.87 3.76 -0.37
CA GLY A 104 -21.23 3.00 -1.45
C GLY A 104 -19.84 2.51 -1.07
N PRO A 105 -19.13 1.88 -2.01
CA PRO A 105 -17.84 1.29 -1.76
C PRO A 105 -16.76 2.35 -1.57
N VAL A 106 -15.75 2.01 -0.79
CA VAL A 106 -14.52 2.77 -0.56
C VAL A 106 -13.35 1.97 -1.12
N VAL A 107 -12.33 2.66 -1.63
CA VAL A 107 -11.03 2.03 -1.92
C VAL A 107 -10.03 2.53 -0.87
N ALA A 108 -9.70 1.66 0.08
CA ALA A 108 -8.70 1.92 1.10
C ALA A 108 -7.33 1.44 0.60
N MET A 109 -6.29 2.24 0.86
CA MET A 109 -4.91 1.99 0.43
C MET A 109 -3.94 2.36 1.54
N VAL A 110 -2.82 1.65 1.58
CA VAL A 110 -1.67 1.97 2.42
C VAL A 110 -0.48 2.30 1.53
N TRP A 111 0.02 3.52 1.68
CA TRP A 111 1.19 4.02 0.94
C TRP A 111 2.37 4.14 1.88
N GLU A 112 3.56 3.76 1.40
CA GLU A 112 4.82 3.76 2.13
C GLU A 112 5.83 4.70 1.44
N GLY A 113 6.58 5.45 2.25
CA GLY A 113 7.72 6.23 1.80
C GLY A 113 8.08 7.37 2.77
N PRO A 114 9.20 8.06 2.57
CA PRO A 114 9.64 9.15 3.44
C PRO A 114 8.66 10.31 3.46
N ASN A 115 8.28 10.76 4.66
CA ASN A 115 7.31 11.84 4.88
C ASN A 115 5.99 11.65 4.11
N VAL A 116 5.58 10.40 3.87
CA VAL A 116 4.40 10.09 3.08
C VAL A 116 3.14 10.65 3.73
N VAL A 117 3.02 10.70 5.05
CA VAL A 117 1.85 11.27 5.74
C VAL A 117 1.70 12.76 5.40
N CYS A 118 2.76 13.54 5.64
CA CYS A 118 2.76 14.98 5.37
C CYS A 118 2.58 15.27 3.87
N SER A 119 3.32 14.55 3.02
CA SER A 119 3.24 14.70 1.57
C SER A 119 1.86 14.35 1.02
N SER A 120 1.21 13.32 1.55
CA SER A 120 -0.14 12.91 1.15
C SER A 120 -1.16 14.00 1.49
N ARG A 121 -1.04 14.64 2.65
CA ARG A 121 -1.90 15.77 3.02
C ARG A 121 -1.73 16.95 2.08
N ALA A 122 -0.50 17.28 1.70
CA ALA A 122 -0.22 18.33 0.72
C ALA A 122 -0.80 18.00 -0.66
N MET A 123 -0.65 16.75 -1.12
CA MET A 123 -1.19 16.29 -2.40
C MET A 123 -2.73 16.24 -2.42
N VAL A 124 -3.34 15.87 -1.30
CA VAL A 124 -4.80 15.81 -1.15
C VAL A 124 -5.42 17.20 -1.20
N GLY A 125 -4.79 18.19 -0.58
CA GLY A 125 -5.28 19.56 -0.50
C GLY A 125 -6.29 19.79 0.63
N HIS A 126 -6.71 21.06 0.77
CA HIS A 126 -7.53 21.52 1.88
C HIS A 126 -8.85 20.72 2.03
N THR A 127 -9.37 20.57 3.25
CA THR A 127 -10.60 19.79 3.52
C THR A 127 -11.82 20.36 2.80
N ASN A 128 -11.93 21.69 2.77
CA ASN A 128 -12.87 22.40 1.93
C ASN A 128 -12.31 22.49 0.50
N SER A 129 -12.93 21.80 -0.44
CA SER A 129 -12.49 21.74 -1.85
C SER A 129 -12.44 23.11 -2.51
N ALA A 130 -13.33 24.04 -2.13
CA ALA A 130 -13.32 25.41 -2.64
C ALA A 130 -12.07 26.22 -2.24
N GLU A 131 -11.36 25.77 -1.19
CA GLU A 131 -10.13 26.38 -0.70
C GLU A 131 -8.89 25.53 -1.05
N ALA A 132 -9.08 24.38 -1.70
CA ALA A 132 -7.98 23.52 -2.11
C ALA A 132 -7.29 24.09 -3.35
N ALA A 133 -5.96 24.19 -3.31
CA ALA A 133 -5.20 24.75 -4.41
C ALA A 133 -5.33 23.89 -5.69
N PRO A 134 -5.33 24.51 -6.90
CA PRO A 134 -5.21 23.78 -8.16
C PRO A 134 -3.99 22.86 -8.16
N GLY A 135 -4.11 21.68 -8.76
CA GLY A 135 -3.08 20.63 -8.74
C GLY A 135 -3.14 19.70 -7.51
N THR A 136 -3.98 20.00 -6.50
CA THR A 136 -4.31 19.05 -5.43
C THR A 136 -5.48 18.16 -5.84
N ILE A 137 -5.57 16.97 -5.25
CA ILE A 137 -6.64 16.01 -5.58
C ILE A 137 -8.01 16.64 -5.36
N ARG A 138 -8.22 17.32 -4.23
CA ARG A 138 -9.50 17.98 -3.95
C ARG A 138 -9.75 19.20 -4.84
N GLY A 139 -8.73 20.00 -5.10
CA GLY A 139 -8.85 21.19 -5.95
C GLY A 139 -9.22 20.84 -7.39
N ASP A 140 -8.66 19.74 -7.91
CA ASP A 140 -8.90 19.35 -9.31
C ASP A 140 -10.20 18.54 -9.49
N PHE A 141 -10.63 17.81 -8.45
CA PHE A 141 -11.68 16.80 -8.62
C PHE A 141 -12.88 16.98 -7.70
N SER A 142 -12.96 17.99 -6.84
CA SER A 142 -14.13 18.17 -5.97
C SER A 142 -14.52 19.63 -5.80
N VAL A 143 -15.77 19.88 -5.43
CA VAL A 143 -16.32 21.24 -5.33
C VAL A 143 -16.81 21.55 -3.91
N HIS A 144 -17.42 20.58 -3.23
CA HIS A 144 -18.09 20.80 -1.95
C HIS A 144 -17.46 19.97 -0.83
N ILE A 145 -17.33 20.54 0.37
CA ILE A 145 -16.69 19.91 1.54
C ILE A 145 -17.28 18.54 1.92
N SER A 146 -18.59 18.34 1.72
CA SER A 146 -19.28 17.07 2.01
C SER A 146 -19.05 15.97 0.97
N ARG A 147 -18.44 16.30 -0.18
CA ARG A 147 -18.14 15.41 -1.32
C ARG A 147 -16.73 15.71 -1.84
N ASN A 148 -15.77 15.53 -0.94
CA ASN A 148 -14.36 15.86 -1.16
C ASN A 148 -13.48 14.66 -1.50
N ILE A 149 -14.08 13.58 -2.05
CA ILE A 149 -13.50 12.42 -2.75
C ILE A 149 -12.50 11.53 -2.02
N ILE A 150 -11.74 12.04 -1.06
CA ILE A 150 -10.57 11.34 -0.51
C ILE A 150 -10.34 11.68 0.96
N HIS A 151 -9.84 10.69 1.70
CA HIS A 151 -9.26 10.80 3.05
C HIS A 151 -7.76 10.52 2.98
N ALA A 152 -7.00 11.19 3.85
CA ALA A 152 -5.61 10.85 4.15
C ALA A 152 -5.32 11.16 5.62
N SER A 153 -4.60 10.25 6.29
CA SER A 153 -4.19 10.40 7.69
C SER A 153 -3.49 11.73 7.93
N ASP A 154 -3.74 12.35 9.10
CA ASP A 154 -3.26 13.70 9.43
C ASP A 154 -1.95 13.75 10.21
N SER A 155 -1.52 12.61 10.75
CA SER A 155 -0.38 12.45 11.64
C SER A 155 0.18 11.04 11.52
N VAL A 156 1.43 10.82 11.93
CA VAL A 156 2.07 9.50 11.87
C VAL A 156 1.37 8.54 12.84
N GLU A 157 1.03 9.00 14.03
CA GLU A 157 0.29 8.23 15.03
C GLU A 157 -1.14 7.94 14.55
N GLY A 158 -1.80 8.92 13.92
CA GLY A 158 -3.10 8.74 13.29
C GLY A 158 -3.05 7.69 12.18
N ALA A 159 -2.05 7.76 11.31
CA ALA A 159 -1.84 6.77 10.26
C ALA A 159 -1.67 5.35 10.80
N GLN A 160 -0.87 5.16 11.86
CA GLN A 160 -0.69 3.84 12.46
C GLN A 160 -2.01 3.26 13.00
N ARG A 161 -2.80 4.06 13.73
CA ARG A 161 -4.12 3.65 14.24
C ARG A 161 -5.08 3.32 13.09
N GLU A 162 -5.14 4.20 12.10
CA GLU A 162 -5.99 4.03 10.93
C GLU A 162 -5.62 2.76 10.13
N ILE A 163 -4.35 2.51 9.88
CA ILE A 163 -3.90 1.30 9.16
C ILE A 163 -4.31 0.04 9.93
N GLN A 164 -4.09 -0.01 11.25
CA GLN A 164 -4.49 -1.16 12.09
C GLN A 164 -6.00 -1.38 12.12
N LEU A 165 -6.79 -0.29 12.06
CA LEU A 165 -8.25 -0.37 12.01
C LEU A 165 -8.75 -0.91 10.67
N TRP A 166 -8.13 -0.48 9.56
CA TRP A 166 -8.60 -0.80 8.22
C TRP A 166 -7.98 -2.07 7.63
N PHE A 167 -6.78 -2.49 8.04
CA PHE A 167 -6.05 -3.60 7.46
C PHE A 167 -5.54 -4.59 8.51
N GLN A 168 -5.67 -5.88 8.23
CA GLN A 168 -4.92 -6.93 8.91
C GLN A 168 -3.48 -6.94 8.40
N SER A 169 -2.54 -7.39 9.22
CA SER A 169 -1.12 -7.49 8.82
C SER A 169 -0.91 -8.38 7.58
N SER A 170 -1.75 -9.39 7.38
CA SER A 170 -1.73 -10.27 6.20
C SER A 170 -2.19 -9.60 4.90
N GLU A 171 -2.87 -8.46 5.00
CA GLU A 171 -3.29 -7.66 3.84
C GLU A 171 -2.23 -6.64 3.42
N LEU A 172 -1.12 -6.53 4.17
CA LEU A 172 0.00 -5.66 3.88
C LEU A 172 1.15 -6.47 3.29
N VAL A 173 1.66 -6.02 2.15
CA VAL A 173 2.71 -6.71 1.39
C VAL A 173 4.03 -5.99 1.61
N ASP A 174 5.03 -6.74 2.08
CA ASP A 174 6.41 -6.28 2.08
C ASP A 174 7.11 -6.75 0.81
N TRP A 175 7.54 -5.80 -0.02
CA TRP A 175 8.19 -6.07 -1.29
C TRP A 175 9.33 -5.09 -1.55
N ALA A 176 10.37 -5.60 -2.22
CA ALA A 176 11.60 -4.87 -2.50
C ALA A 176 11.41 -3.96 -3.72
N ASP A 177 11.65 -2.66 -3.53
CA ASP A 177 11.53 -1.64 -4.56
C ASP A 177 12.92 -1.18 -5.05
N GLU A 178 13.77 -2.15 -5.40
CA GLU A 178 15.21 -1.91 -5.63
C GLU A 178 15.52 -1.00 -6.83
N GLY A 179 14.63 -1.00 -7.84
CA GLY A 179 14.80 -0.19 -9.05
C GLY A 179 14.32 1.25 -8.89
N HIS A 180 13.18 1.46 -8.22
CA HIS A 180 12.57 2.78 -8.09
C HIS A 180 13.20 3.57 -6.94
N GLN A 181 13.49 2.92 -5.80
CA GLN A 181 14.11 3.61 -4.66
C GLN A 181 15.44 4.27 -5.00
N ARG A 182 16.32 3.63 -5.79
CA ARG A 182 17.62 4.22 -6.20
C ARG A 182 17.49 5.41 -7.14
N SER A 183 16.37 5.52 -7.84
CA SER A 183 16.09 6.66 -8.73
C SER A 183 15.44 7.85 -8.03
N ILE A 184 14.80 7.61 -6.87
CA ILE A 184 14.03 8.61 -6.12
C ILE A 184 14.78 9.09 -4.88
N TYR A 185 15.47 8.20 -4.18
CA TYR A 185 16.20 8.49 -2.95
C TYR A 185 17.70 8.38 -3.18
N PRO A 186 18.50 9.27 -2.57
CA PRO A 186 19.95 9.12 -2.59
C PRO A 186 20.36 7.79 -1.92
N PRO A 187 21.50 7.21 -2.34
CA PRO A 187 22.02 5.97 -1.77
C PRO A 187 22.33 6.06 -0.27
#